data_AF-A0A7C3HBY6-F1
#
_entry.id   AF-A0A7C3HBY6-F1
#
_cell.length_a   1.000
_cell.length_b   1.000
_cell.length_c   1.000
_cell.angle_alpha   90.00
_cell.angle_beta   90.00
_cell.angle_gamma   90.00
#
_symmetry.space_group_name_H-M   'P 1'
#
loop_
_entity.id
_entity.type
_entity.pdbx_description
1 polymer ?
#
loop_
_entity_poly.entity_id
_entity_poly.type
_entity_poly.pdbx_seq_one_letter_code
_entity_poly.pdbx_strand_id
1 'polypeptide(L)' 'MRTRVELCTNLAVGDRALGFWAALDEVYSETRHQRCWMHKTANVLNYPPRGVQPEAKKALQGIWMAEDRTSAYKAFDHFV' A
#
# COMPACT_ATOMS: atom_id res chain seq x y z
N MET A 1 -17.67 -32.82 0.90
CA MET A 1 -16.68 -32.11 0.06
C MET A 1 -17.06 -30.64 0.05
N ARG A 2 -16.31 -29.77 0.74
CA ARG A 2 -16.53 -28.31 0.63
C ARG A 2 -15.89 -27.87 -0.68
N THR A 3 -16.68 -27.30 -1.58
CA THR A 3 -16.20 -26.54 -2.74
C THR A 3 -15.35 -25.40 -2.21
N ARG A 4 -14.04 -25.63 -2.17
CA ARG A 4 -13.04 -24.64 -1.77
C ARG A 4 -13.16 -23.49 -2.77
N VAL A 5 -13.35 -22.28 -2.27
CA VAL A 5 -13.47 -21.05 -3.06
C VAL A 5 -12.36 -21.04 -4.13
N GLU A 6 -12.73 -21.32 -5.39
CA GLU A 6 -11.82 -21.46 -6.54
C GLU A 6 -11.34 -20.11 -7.10
N LEU A 7 -11.58 -19.01 -6.38
CA LEU A 7 -11.08 -17.68 -6.71
C LEU A 7 -10.19 -17.21 -5.57
N CYS A 8 -8.96 -17.73 -5.51
CA CYS A 8 -7.94 -17.14 -4.67
C CYS A 8 -7.69 -15.72 -5.19
N THR A 9 -7.94 -14.70 -4.36
CA THR A 9 -7.68 -13.31 -4.75
C THR A 9 -6.17 -13.15 -4.95
N ASN A 10 -5.74 -12.77 -6.16
CA ASN A 10 -4.30 -12.65 -6.45
C ASN A 10 -3.59 -11.59 -5.59
N LEU A 11 -4.33 -10.59 -5.09
CA LEU A 11 -3.82 -9.48 -4.31
C LEU A 11 -4.88 -8.93 -3.34
N ALA A 12 -4.54 -8.84 -2.06
CA ALA A 12 -5.30 -8.09 -1.08
C ALA A 12 -4.61 -6.75 -0.78
N VAL A 13 -5.39 -5.67 -0.84
CA VAL A 13 -4.91 -4.30 -0.63
C VAL A 13 -5.61 -3.68 0.57
N GLY A 14 -4.84 -3.24 1.56
CA GLY A 14 -5.42 -2.71 2.80
C GLY A 14 -4.46 -1.86 3.61
N ASP A 15 -4.92 -1.38 4.76
CA ASP A 15 -4.09 -0.67 5.73
C ASP A 15 -3.64 -1.57 6.89
N ARG A 16 -3.22 -1.03 8.05
CA ARG A 16 -2.99 -1.86 9.23
C ARG A 16 -4.35 -2.27 9.77
N ALA A 17 -4.57 -3.58 9.88
CA ALA A 17 -5.72 -4.14 10.54
C ALA A 17 -5.23 -5.33 11.37
N LEU A 18 -5.34 -5.23 12.69
CA LEU A 18 -4.88 -6.27 13.60
C LEU A 18 -5.73 -7.54 13.37
N GLY A 19 -5.08 -8.68 13.20
CA GLY A 19 -5.74 -9.97 12.96
C GLY A 19 -6.26 -10.19 11.54
N PHE A 20 -6.60 -9.14 10.78
CA PHE A 20 -7.11 -9.28 9.41
C PHE A 20 -6.13 -9.99 8.48
N TRP A 21 -4.86 -9.56 8.47
CA TRP A 21 -3.84 -10.15 7.61
C TRP A 21 -3.54 -11.61 7.96
N ALA A 22 -3.53 -11.93 9.25
CA ALA A 22 -3.36 -13.32 9.71
C ALA A 22 -4.55 -14.20 9.30
N ALA A 23 -5.78 -13.70 9.45
CA ALA A 23 -6.97 -14.42 8.99
C ALA A 23 -6.98 -14.60 7.45
N LEU A 24 -6.46 -13.63 6.71
CA LEU A 24 -6.30 -13.75 5.26
C LEU A 24 -5.29 -14.84 4.90
N ASP A 25 -4.14 -14.89 5.59
CA ASP A 25 -3.13 -15.94 5.41
C ASP A 25 -3.69 -17.34 5.73
N GLU A 26 -4.59 -17.47 6.71
CA GLU A 26 -5.23 -18.73 7.08
C GLU A 26 -6.23 -19.25 6.03
N VAL A 27 -7.01 -18.34 5.42
CA VAL A 27 -8.10 -18.72 4.49
C VAL A 27 -7.63 -18.71 3.03
N TYR A 28 -6.73 -17.79 2.68
CA TYR A 28 -6.25 -17.52 1.33
C TYR A 28 -4.71 -17.37 1.30
N SER A 29 -4.00 -18.43 1.68
CA SER A 29 -2.53 -18.44 1.83
C SER A 29 -1.73 -18.05 0.58
N GLU A 30 -2.33 -18.10 -0.61
CA GLU A 30 -1.68 -17.71 -1.88
C GLU A 30 -1.90 -16.23 -2.23
N THR A 31 -2.80 -15.53 -1.52
CA THR A 31 -3.10 -14.12 -1.76
C THR A 31 -1.92 -13.25 -1.36
N ARG A 32 -1.39 -12.48 -2.31
CA ARG A 32 -0.33 -11.52 -2.00
C ARG A 32 -0.88 -10.33 -1.23
N HIS A 33 -0.08 -9.77 -0.33
CA HIS A 33 -0.43 -8.58 0.43
C HIS A 33 0.18 -7.31 -0.18
N GLN A 34 -0.59 -6.22 -0.21
CA GLN A 34 -0.13 -4.89 -0.56
C GLN A 34 -0.75 -3.84 0.34
N ARG A 35 0.05 -2.82 0.68
CA ARG A 35 -0.47 -1.66 1.39
C ARG A 35 -1.14 -0.69 0.44
N CYS A 36 -2.32 -0.21 0.83
CA CYS A 36 -3.11 0.74 0.06
C CYS A 36 -2.38 2.10 -0.02
N TRP A 37 -2.16 2.61 -1.24
CA TRP A 37 -1.56 3.93 -1.45
C TRP A 37 -2.41 5.08 -0.93
N MET A 38 -3.74 4.96 -0.97
CA MET A 38 -4.64 5.97 -0.40
C MET A 38 -4.44 6.10 1.11
N HIS A 39 -4.53 4.99 1.85
CA HIS A 39 -4.29 4.98 3.29
C HIS A 39 -2.84 5.35 3.64
N LYS A 40 -1.86 4.87 2.88
CA LYS A 40 -0.45 5.23 3.11
C LYS A 40 -0.23 6.73 2.93
N THR A 41 -0.82 7.34 1.91
CA THR A 41 -0.75 8.80 1.69
C THR A 41 -1.38 9.55 2.85
N ALA A 42 -2.60 9.19 3.26
CA ALA A 42 -3.25 9.81 4.41
C ALA A 42 -2.43 9.68 5.70
N ASN A 43 -1.89 8.48 5.96
CA ASN A 43 -1.04 8.21 7.11
C ASN A 43 0.22 9.08 7.11
N VAL A 44 0.89 9.28 5.97
CA VAL A 44 2.07 10.15 5.89
C VAL A 44 1.70 11.62 6.07
N LEU A 45 0.61 12.09 5.44
CA LEU A 45 0.19 13.49 5.52
C LEU A 45 -0.32 13.93 6.91
N ASN A 46 -0.54 12.98 7.84
CA ASN A 46 -0.86 13.30 9.23
C ASN A 46 0.32 13.90 10.03
N TYR A 47 1.56 13.72 9.58
CA TYR A 47 2.76 14.15 10.31
C TYR A 47 3.25 15.57 9.96
N PRO A 48 3.33 16.00 8.68
CA PRO A 48 3.89 17.30 8.35
C PRO A 48 2.86 18.45 8.47
N PRO A 49 3.32 19.71 8.61
CA PRO A 49 2.46 20.89 8.62
C PRO A 49 1.57 20.99 7.37
N ARG A 50 0.33 21.49 7.54
CA ARG A 50 -0.65 21.61 6.44
C ARG A 50 -0.12 22.35 5.21
N GLY A 51 0.73 23.35 5.40
CA GLY A 51 1.31 24.13 4.31
C GLY A 51 2.17 23.32 3.33
N VAL A 52 2.85 22.27 3.81
CA VAL A 52 3.73 21.43 2.98
C VAL A 52 3.05 20.16 2.46
N GLN A 53 1.85 19.84 2.96
CA GLN A 53 1.11 18.63 2.56
C GLN A 53 0.83 18.54 1.04
N PRO A 54 0.50 19.63 0.30
CA PRO A 54 0.32 19.55 -1.15
C PRO A 54 1.57 19.08 -1.89
N GLU A 55 2.75 19.53 -1.45
CA GLU A 55 4.03 19.16 -2.05
C GLU A 55 4.44 17.75 -1.64
N ALA A 56 4.33 17.41 -0.36
CA ALA A 56 4.56 16.05 0.14
C ALA A 56 3.65 15.03 -0.57
N LYS A 57 2.37 15.36 -0.81
CA LYS A 57 1.44 14.50 -1.54
C LYS A 57 1.90 14.25 -2.99
N LYS A 58 2.38 15.29 -3.68
CA LYS A 58 2.92 15.15 -5.05
C LYS A 58 4.19 14.30 -5.07
N ALA A 59 5.09 14.51 -4.12
CA ALA A 59 6.30 13.70 -3.98
C ALA A 59 5.97 12.22 -3.69
N LEU A 60 5.02 11.94 -2.78
CA LEU A 60 4.52 10.58 -2.53
C LEU A 60 3.92 9.95 -3.79
N GLN A 61 3.16 10.73 -4.58
CA GLN A 61 2.59 10.26 -5.84
C GLN A 61 3.66 9.87 -6.85
N GLY A 62 4.75 10.62 -6.92
CA GLY A 62 5.90 10.30 -7.77
C GLY A 62 6.47 8.90 -7.49
N ILE A 63 6.43 8.42 -6.26
CA ILE A 63 6.96 7.10 -5.88
C ILE A 63 6.13 5.97 -6.51
N TRP A 64 4.80 6.02 -6.39
CA TRP A 64 3.94 4.92 -6.86
C TRP A 64 3.47 5.05 -8.32
N MET A 65 3.69 6.21 -8.94
CA MET A 65 3.53 6.42 -10.38
C MET A 65 4.81 6.15 -11.18
N ALA A 66 5.95 5.88 -10.52
CA ALA A 66 7.19 5.59 -11.21
C ALA A 66 7.07 4.35 -12.12
N GLU A 67 7.72 4.39 -13.27
CA GLU A 67 7.67 3.34 -14.29
C GLU A 67 8.20 1.99 -13.77
N ASP A 68 9.22 2.04 -12.93
CA ASP A 68 9.89 0.86 -12.39
C ASP A 68 10.35 1.07 -10.95
N ARG A 69 10.82 -0.02 -10.33
CA ARG A 69 11.26 -0.05 -8.93
C ARG A 69 12.48 0.84 -8.66
N THR A 70 13.42 0.93 -9.59
CA THR A 70 14.62 1.78 -9.47
C THR A 70 14.20 3.25 -9.49
N SER A 71 13.32 3.61 -10.41
CA SER A 71 12.75 4.95 -10.54
C SER A 71 11.91 5.32 -9.30
N ALA A 72 11.15 4.37 -8.74
CA ALA A 72 10.42 4.56 -7.47
C ALA A 72 11.36 4.83 -6.30
N TYR A 73 12.50 4.14 -6.20
CA TYR A 73 13.50 4.40 -5.15
C TYR A 73 14.16 5.76 -5.30
N LYS A 74 14.49 6.18 -6.53
CA LYS A 74 14.98 7.55 -6.77
C LYS A 74 13.96 8.59 -6.32
N ALA A 75 12.69 8.41 -6.67
CA ALA A 75 11.61 9.30 -6.21
C ALA A 75 11.46 9.28 -4.68
N PHE A 76 11.66 8.12 -4.04
CA PHE A 76 11.66 7.98 -2.58
C PHE A 76 12.83 8.74 -1.93
N ASP A 77 14.03 8.68 -2.49
CA ASP A 77 15.21 9.39 -1.97
C ASP A 77 15.07 10.93 -2.06
N HIS A 78 14.22 11.41 -2.97
CA HIS A 78 13.86 12.83 -3.09
C HIS A 78 12.66 13.26 -2.22
N PHE A 79 12.06 12.33 -1.46
CA PHE A 79 10.93 12.64 -0.59
C PHE A 79 11.39 13.45 0.65
N VAL A 80 10.73 14.57 0.91
CA VAL A 80 11.04 15.56 1.97
C VAL A 80 10.19 15.43 3.22
#